data_AF-A0A0K8WF49-F1
#
_entry.id   AF-A0A0K8WF49-F1
#
_cell.length_a   1.000
_cell.length_b   1.000
_cell.length_c   1.000
_cell.angle_alpha   90.00
_cell.angle_beta   90.00
_cell.angle_gamma   90.00
#
_symmetry.space_group_name_H-M   'P 1'
#
loop_
_entity.id
_entity.type
_entity.pdbx_description
1 polymer ?
#
loop_
_entity_poly.entity_id
_entity_poly.type
_entity_poly.pdbx_seq_one_letter_code
_entity_poly.pdbx_strand_id
1 'polypeptide(L)'
;MLTQFCCLRLETTAKIIGWLGSFVTIVVIIICAELLRNARALLGTLTRRGYHFDDPEDAGTVLIIILAVSIVVLFINAFANGCLVYGTVKKYHKLILPWLIITAIGTVLSLVALIIYGFYSAIFGVAFIAYLWIAMYSLYSKIKTANEQRSFKRGTRSIARQIA
;
A
#
# COMPACT_ATOMS: atom_id res chain seq x y z
N MET A 1 22.60 5.68 3.23
CA MET A 1 21.31 6.06 3.85
C MET A 1 20.71 7.22 3.09
N LEU A 2 19.51 7.09 2.52
CA LEU A 2 18.86 8.18 1.76
C LEU A 2 18.37 9.27 2.72
N THR A 3 18.95 10.46 2.65
CA THR A 3 18.60 11.62 3.46
C THR A 3 17.41 12.40 2.92
N GLN A 4 17.21 12.36 1.60
CA GLN A 4 16.20 13.12 0.88
C GLN A 4 15.63 12.27 -0.26
N PHE A 5 14.36 12.51 -0.58
CA PHE A 5 13.67 11.91 -1.72
C PHE A 5 13.30 13.07 -2.65
N CYS A 6 13.93 13.19 -3.83
CA CYS A 6 13.74 14.35 -4.72
C CYS A 6 13.78 15.71 -3.98
N CYS A 7 14.83 15.95 -3.18
CA CYS A 7 14.99 17.15 -2.34
C CYS A 7 13.99 17.32 -1.18
N LEU A 8 12.95 16.48 -1.08
CA LEU A 8 11.96 16.52 -0.01
C LEU A 8 12.40 15.68 1.19
N ARG A 9 12.01 16.17 2.38
CA ARG A 9 12.19 15.46 3.65
C ARG A 9 11.34 14.19 3.60
N LEU A 10 11.91 13.01 3.88
CA LEU A 10 11.20 11.72 3.84
C LEU A 10 9.89 11.72 4.64
N GLU A 11 9.81 12.52 5.70
CA GLU A 11 8.60 12.69 6.51
C GLU A 11 7.45 13.33 5.71
N THR A 12 7.75 14.31 4.85
CA THR A 12 6.76 14.97 3.98
C THR A 12 6.33 14.02 2.87
N THR A 13 7.29 13.30 2.26
CA THR A 13 7.02 12.31 1.21
C THR A 13 6.08 11.22 1.71
N ALA A 14 6.27 10.72 2.94
CA ALA A 14 5.41 9.69 3.51
C ALA A 14 3.99 10.19 3.81
N LYS A 15 3.84 11.45 4.25
CA LYS A 15 2.53 12.09 4.43
C LYS A 15 1.79 12.24 3.10
N ILE A 16 2.48 12.74 2.06
CA ILE A 16 1.91 12.90 0.72
C ILE A 16 1.49 11.53 0.16
N ILE A 17 2.34 10.51 0.26
CA ILE A 17 2.05 9.17 -0.25
C ILE A 17 0.88 8.53 0.49
N GLY A 18 0.85 8.62 1.83
CA GLY A 18 -0.26 8.07 2.60
C GLY A 18 -1.57 8.80 2.31
N TRP A 19 -1.55 10.13 2.11
CA TRP A 19 -2.75 10.89 1.75
C TRP A 19 -3.22 10.59 0.33
N LEU A 20 -2.31 10.58 -0.65
CA LEU A 20 -2.60 10.23 -2.04
C LEU A 20 -3.12 8.79 -2.14
N GLY A 21 -2.49 7.86 -1.43
CA GLY A 21 -2.91 6.45 -1.36
C GLY A 21 -4.30 6.31 -0.77
N SER A 22 -4.60 7.05 0.31
CA SER A 22 -5.95 7.08 0.91
C SER A 22 -7.00 7.61 -0.08
N PHE A 23 -6.71 8.73 -0.75
CA PHE A 23 -7.61 9.32 -1.75
C PHE A 23 -7.89 8.35 -2.90
N VAL A 24 -6.83 7.74 -3.45
CA VAL A 24 -6.96 6.73 -4.51
C VAL A 24 -7.80 5.54 -4.03
N THR A 25 -7.56 5.02 -2.82
CA THR A 25 -8.37 3.90 -2.31
C THR A 25 -9.85 4.26 -2.16
N ILE A 26 -10.19 5.47 -1.73
CA ILE A 26 -11.59 5.92 -1.63
C ILE A 26 -12.24 5.98 -3.00
N VAL A 27 -11.58 6.58 -3.99
CA VAL A 27 -12.08 6.66 -5.37
C VAL A 27 -12.30 5.27 -5.95
N VAL A 28 -11.36 4.35 -5.76
CA VAL A 28 -11.49 2.96 -6.25
C VAL A 28 -12.63 2.23 -5.54
N ILE A 29 -12.84 2.43 -4.23
CA ILE A 29 -13.98 1.83 -3.51
C ILE A 29 -15.30 2.32 -4.10
N ILE A 30 -15.43 3.61 -4.42
CA ILE A 30 -16.64 4.16 -5.06
C ILE A 30 -16.87 3.52 -6.42
N ILE A 31 -15.83 3.42 -7.24
CA ILE A 31 -15.91 2.75 -8.56
C ILE A 31 -16.33 1.29 -8.39
N CYS A 32 -15.72 0.55 -7.46
CA CYS A 32 -16.09 -0.83 -7.17
C CYS A 32 -17.54 -0.95 -6.68
N ALA A 33 -18.03 -0.02 -5.87
CA ALA A 33 -19.41 -0.01 -5.40
C ALA A 33 -20.41 0.22 -6.56
N GLU A 34 -20.12 1.16 -7.46
CA GLU A 34 -20.92 1.40 -8.67
C GLU A 34 -20.90 0.19 -9.62
N LEU A 35 -19.73 -0.44 -9.78
CA LEU A 35 -19.58 -1.67 -10.56
C LEU A 35 -20.35 -2.83 -9.94
N LEU A 36 -20.37 -2.95 -8.61
CA LEU A 36 -21.14 -3.97 -7.91
C LEU A 36 -22.65 -3.75 -8.09
N ARG A 37 -23.10 -2.49 -7.99
CA ARG A 37 -24.50 -2.10 -8.16
C ARG A 37 -25.01 -2.44 -9.56
N ASN A 38 -24.17 -2.26 -10.58
CA ASN A 38 -24.46 -2.54 -11.99
C ASN A 38 -23.73 -3.79 -12.51
N ALA A 39 -23.43 -4.78 -11.66
CA ALA A 39 -22.64 -5.95 -12.05
C ALA A 39 -23.20 -6.71 -13.26
N ARG A 40 -24.54 -6.80 -13.35
CA ARG A 40 -25.23 -7.42 -14.51
C ARG A 40 -25.03 -6.65 -15.82
N ALA A 41 -25.02 -5.32 -15.76
CA ALA A 41 -24.75 -4.48 -16.93
C ALA A 41 -23.27 -4.54 -17.34
N LEU A 42 -22.35 -4.69 -16.36
CA LEU A 42 -20.93 -4.93 -16.63
C LEU A 42 -20.73 -6.26 -17.37
N LEU A 43 -21.40 -7.31 -16.92
CA LEU A 43 -21.36 -8.62 -17.57
C LEU A 43 -21.81 -8.52 -19.03
N GLY A 44 -22.95 -7.89 -19.28
CA GLY A 44 -23.46 -7.66 -20.63
C GLY A 44 -22.48 -6.87 -21.52
N THR A 45 -21.75 -5.91 -20.94
CA THR A 45 -20.74 -5.14 -21.66
C THR A 45 -19.48 -5.97 -21.96
N LEU A 46 -19.06 -6.85 -21.05
CA LEU A 46 -17.94 -7.76 -21.22
C LEU A 46 -18.25 -8.83 -22.28
N THR A 47 -19.46 -9.42 -22.25
CA THR A 47 -19.93 -10.35 -23.29
C THR A 47 -19.95 -9.68 -24.66
N ARG A 48 -20.43 -8.42 -24.74
CA ARG A 48 -20.45 -7.65 -25.98
C ARG A 48 -19.06 -7.28 -26.50
N ARG A 49 -18.03 -7.25 -25.63
CA ARG A 49 -16.62 -7.07 -26.01
C ARG A 49 -15.93 -8.37 -26.46
N GLY A 50 -16.65 -9.49 -26.53
CA GLY A 50 -16.14 -10.75 -27.05
C GLY A 50 -15.63 -11.73 -25.99
N TYR A 51 -15.90 -11.47 -24.70
CA TYR A 51 -15.71 -12.51 -23.68
C TYR A 51 -16.90 -13.47 -23.71
N HIS A 52 -16.68 -14.66 -24.28
CA HIS A 52 -17.65 -15.75 -24.19
C HIS A 52 -17.56 -16.38 -22.80
N PHE A 53 -18.67 -16.35 -22.09
CA PHE A 53 -18.89 -17.12 -20.87
C PHE A 53 -19.80 -18.28 -21.25
N ASP A 54 -19.36 -19.52 -21.01
CA ASP A 54 -20.17 -20.71 -21.27
C ASP A 54 -21.47 -20.71 -20.45
N ASP A 55 -21.43 -20.12 -19.25
CA ASP A 55 -22.60 -19.91 -18.40
C ASP A 55 -22.66 -18.45 -17.88
N PRO A 56 -23.62 -17.62 -18.33
CA PRO A 56 -23.70 -16.21 -17.96
C PRO A 56 -24.17 -15.98 -16.51
N GLU A 57 -24.93 -16.92 -15.93
CA GLU A 57 -25.39 -16.82 -14.54
C GLU A 57 -24.23 -17.07 -13.55
N ASP A 58 -23.39 -18.07 -13.82
CA ASP A 58 -22.21 -18.38 -13.01
C ASP A 58 -21.13 -17.30 -13.14
N ALA A 59 -20.90 -16.78 -14.35
CA ALA A 59 -19.96 -15.68 -14.58
C ALA A 59 -20.35 -14.41 -13.78
N GLY A 60 -21.65 -14.13 -13.65
CA GLY A 60 -22.16 -13.04 -12.83
C GLY A 60 -21.82 -13.21 -11.35
N THR A 61 -22.02 -14.42 -10.82
CA THR A 61 -21.74 -14.75 -9.42
C THR A 61 -20.24 -14.65 -9.13
N VAL A 62 -19.40 -15.19 -10.01
CA VAL A 62 -17.93 -15.12 -9.88
C VAL A 62 -17.44 -13.67 -9.90
N LEU A 63 -17.96 -12.85 -10.81
CA LEU A 63 -17.61 -11.43 -10.89
C LEU A 63 -17.97 -10.69 -9.59
N ILE A 64 -19.16 -10.93 -9.04
CA ILE A 64 -19.59 -10.33 -7.77
C ILE A 64 -18.66 -10.75 -6.63
N ILE A 65 -18.28 -12.02 -6.55
CA ILE A 65 -17.33 -12.52 -5.54
C ILE A 65 -15.98 -11.82 -5.66
N ILE A 66 -15.44 -11.71 -6.88
CA ILE A 66 -14.15 -11.03 -7.12
C ILE A 66 -14.22 -9.56 -6.71
N LEU A 67 -15.30 -8.85 -7.07
CA LEU A 67 -15.50 -7.44 -6.66
C LEU A 67 -15.63 -7.31 -5.15
N ALA A 68 -16.38 -8.19 -4.49
CA ALA A 68 -16.54 -8.18 -3.04
C ALA A 68 -15.20 -8.41 -2.31
N VAL A 69 -14.41 -9.39 -2.75
CA VAL A 69 -13.06 -9.64 -2.21
C VAL A 69 -12.15 -8.42 -2.46
N SER A 70 -12.23 -7.81 -3.64
CA SER A 70 -11.46 -6.62 -3.98
C SER A 70 -11.76 -5.44 -3.04
N ILE A 71 -13.03 -5.24 -2.68
CA ILE A 71 -13.43 -4.21 -1.70
C ILE A 71 -12.78 -4.47 -0.34
N VAL A 72 -12.78 -5.71 0.15
CA VAL A 72 -12.12 -6.07 1.44
C VAL A 72 -10.62 -5.77 1.38
N VAL A 73 -9.95 -6.13 0.29
CA VAL A 73 -8.52 -5.84 0.09
C VAL A 73 -8.26 -4.32 0.07
N LEU A 74 -9.13 -3.54 -0.57
CA LEU A 74 -9.04 -2.08 -0.60
C LEU A 74 -9.19 -1.47 0.80
N PHE A 75 -10.07 -2.00 1.65
CA PHE A 75 -10.20 -1.56 3.05
C PHE A 75 -8.91 -1.83 3.84
N ILE A 76 -8.31 -3.01 3.70
CA ILE A 76 -7.03 -3.34 4.34
C ILE A 76 -5.93 -2.37 3.88
N ASN A 77 -5.90 -2.05 2.58
CA ASN A 77 -4.95 -1.11 2.01
C ASN A 77 -5.17 0.33 2.50
N ALA A 78 -6.43 0.77 2.60
CA ALA A 78 -6.79 2.06 3.17
C ALA A 78 -6.36 2.17 4.65
N PHE A 79 -6.57 1.11 5.43
CA PHE A 79 -6.08 1.03 6.81
C PHE A 79 -4.56 1.13 6.87
N ALA A 80 -3.85 0.41 6.00
CA ALA A 80 -2.40 0.46 5.92
C ALA A 80 -1.88 1.87 5.56
N ASN A 81 -2.53 2.56 4.62
CA ASN A 81 -2.23 3.94 4.27
C ASN A 81 -2.44 4.89 5.47
N GLY A 82 -3.53 4.71 6.22
CA GLY A 82 -3.78 5.44 7.46
C GLY A 82 -2.71 5.20 8.52
N CYS A 83 -2.31 3.94 8.72
CA CYS A 83 -1.22 3.57 9.63
C CYS A 83 0.13 4.18 9.21
N LEU A 84 0.40 4.28 7.90
CA LEU A 84 1.59 4.96 7.39
C LEU A 84 1.60 6.44 7.78
N VAL A 85 0.51 7.17 7.50
CA VAL A 85 0.39 8.60 7.86
C VAL A 85 0.54 8.77 9.37
N TYR A 86 -0.20 8.01 10.17
CA TYR A 86 -0.16 8.12 11.62
C TYR A 86 1.22 7.75 12.21
N GLY A 87 1.84 6.69 11.68
CA GLY A 87 3.18 6.24 12.07
C GLY A 87 4.26 7.30 11.78
N THR A 88 4.12 8.04 10.69
CA THR A 88 5.04 9.13 10.34
C THR A 88 4.86 10.36 11.24
N VAL A 89 3.61 10.74 11.55
CA VAL A 89 3.29 11.88 12.43
C VAL A 89 3.76 11.61 13.86
N LYS A 90 3.45 10.43 14.42
CA LYS A 90 3.83 10.09 15.80
C LYS A 90 5.22 9.45 15.95
N LYS A 91 5.98 9.27 14.86
CA LYS A 91 7.30 8.61 14.84
C LYS A 91 7.31 7.19 15.44
N TYR A 92 6.20 6.47 15.29
CA TYR A 92 6.09 5.07 15.71
C TYR A 92 6.43 4.15 14.53
N HIS A 93 7.62 3.55 14.58
CA HIS A 93 8.11 2.64 13.55
C HIS A 93 7.19 1.42 13.31
N LYS A 94 6.55 0.88 14.37
CA LYS A 94 5.68 -0.31 14.25
C LYS A 94 4.45 -0.08 13.37
N LEU A 95 3.95 1.16 13.28
CA LEU A 95 2.76 1.50 12.49
C LEU A 95 3.06 1.65 10.98
N ILE A 96 4.34 1.78 10.60
CA ILE A 96 4.76 1.86 9.19
C ILE A 96 4.88 0.45 8.57
N LEU A 97 5.05 -0.56 9.42
CA LEU A 97 5.34 -1.94 9.04
C LEU A 97 4.22 -2.63 8.22
N PRO A 98 2.92 -2.50 8.58
CA PRO A 98 1.83 -3.10 7.81
C PRO A 98 1.79 -2.62 6.36
N TRP A 99 1.96 -1.31 6.16
CA TRP A 99 2.04 -0.72 4.82
C TRP A 99 3.23 -1.27 4.05
N LEU A 100 4.40 -1.34 4.69
CA LEU A 100 5.61 -1.83 4.05
C LEU A 100 5.48 -3.29 3.56
N ILE A 101 4.84 -4.16 4.36
CA ILE A 101 4.63 -5.57 4.00
C ILE A 101 3.64 -5.69 2.84
N ILE A 102 2.48 -5.05 2.94
CA ILE A 102 1.43 -5.12 1.90
C ILE A 102 1.98 -4.63 0.56
N THR A 103 2.70 -3.50 0.59
CA THR A 103 3.28 -2.90 -0.62
C THR A 103 4.43 -3.76 -1.16
N ALA A 104 5.22 -4.42 -0.31
CA ALA A 104 6.26 -5.37 -0.75
C ALA A 104 5.64 -6.54 -1.52
N ILE A 105 4.62 -7.18 -0.94
CA ILE A 105 3.93 -8.32 -1.54
C ILE A 105 3.33 -7.91 -2.90
N GLY A 106 2.65 -6.77 -2.95
CA GLY A 106 2.08 -6.23 -4.18
C GLY A 106 3.14 -5.94 -5.25
N THR A 107 4.31 -5.42 -4.86
CA THR A 107 5.42 -5.14 -5.78
C THR A 107 6.00 -6.44 -6.36
N VAL A 108 6.22 -7.45 -5.51
CA VAL A 108 6.74 -8.76 -5.95
C VAL A 108 5.74 -9.45 -6.88
N LEU A 109 4.45 -9.47 -6.53
CA LEU A 109 3.40 -10.01 -7.39
C LEU A 109 3.34 -9.30 -8.74
N SER A 110 3.45 -7.97 -8.75
CA SER A 110 3.46 -7.18 -9.98
C SER A 110 4.69 -7.49 -10.85
N LEU A 111 5.85 -7.72 -10.22
CA LEU A 111 7.08 -8.07 -10.92
C LEU A 111 7.00 -9.48 -11.53
N VAL A 112 6.44 -10.45 -10.80
CA VAL A 112 6.17 -11.80 -11.31
C VAL A 112 5.17 -11.75 -12.47
N ALA A 113 4.08 -11.00 -12.32
CA ALA A 113 3.09 -10.82 -13.39
C ALA A 113 3.70 -10.17 -14.63
N LEU A 114 4.61 -9.20 -14.47
CA LEU A 114 5.29 -8.56 -15.59
C LEU A 114 6.16 -9.55 -16.38
N ILE A 115 6.85 -10.46 -15.68
CA ILE A 115 7.68 -11.50 -16.32
C ILE A 115 6.81 -12.54 -17.05
N ILE A 116 5.70 -12.97 -16.43
CA ILE A 116 4.83 -14.01 -17.00
C ILE A 116 4.01 -13.50 -18.18
N TYR A 117 3.38 -12.33 -18.04
CA TYR A 117 2.42 -11.81 -19.02
C TYR A 117 3.03 -10.79 -19.99
N GLY A 118 4.30 -10.40 -19.82
CA GLY A 118 5.01 -9.54 -20.77
C GLY A 118 4.44 -8.11 -20.88
N PHE A 119 3.81 -7.59 -19.82
CA PHE A 119 3.29 -6.21 -19.80
C PHE A 119 4.42 -5.18 -19.61
N TYR A 120 5.24 -4.97 -20.64
CA TYR A 120 6.36 -4.03 -20.62
C TYR A 120 5.94 -2.58 -20.37
N SER A 121 4.70 -2.20 -20.72
CA SER A 121 4.15 -0.86 -20.41
C SER A 121 4.05 -0.60 -18.90
N ALA A 122 4.01 -1.64 -18.07
CA ALA A 122 3.92 -1.52 -16.61
C ALA A 122 5.29 -1.37 -15.93
N ILE A 123 6.42 -1.48 -16.66
CA ILE A 123 7.78 -1.42 -16.07
C ILE A 123 7.98 -0.13 -15.28
N PHE A 124 7.62 1.02 -15.85
CA PHE A 124 7.76 2.30 -15.19
C PHE A 124 6.95 2.39 -13.90
N GLY A 125 5.74 1.84 -13.89
CA GLY A 125 4.89 1.79 -12.70
C GLY A 125 5.50 0.92 -11.60
N VAL A 126 5.97 -0.29 -11.95
CA VAL A 126 6.62 -1.20 -11.01
C VAL A 126 7.91 -0.61 -10.45
N ALA A 127 8.73 0.01 -11.31
CA ALA A 127 9.97 0.67 -10.88
C ALA A 127 9.69 1.84 -9.93
N PHE A 128 8.66 2.65 -10.22
CA PHE A 128 8.25 3.74 -9.34
C PHE A 128 7.77 3.23 -7.98
N ILE A 129 6.93 2.19 -7.95
CA ILE A 129 6.43 1.59 -6.71
C ILE A 129 7.58 0.98 -5.90
N ALA A 130 8.51 0.26 -6.54
CA ALA A 130 9.69 -0.28 -5.88
C ALA A 130 10.58 0.82 -5.29
N TYR A 131 10.76 1.93 -6.01
CA TYR A 131 11.50 3.07 -5.52
C TYR A 131 10.83 3.72 -4.29
N LEU A 132 9.50 3.89 -4.33
CA LEU A 132 8.71 4.36 -3.19
C LEU A 132 8.83 3.41 -1.98
N TRP A 133 8.85 2.10 -2.22
CA TRP A 133 9.02 1.12 -1.16
C TRP A 133 10.37 1.26 -0.45
N ILE A 134 11.46 1.42 -1.23
CA ILE A 134 12.81 1.65 -0.70
C ILE A 134 12.85 2.95 0.12
N ALA A 135 12.15 4.00 -0.33
CA ALA A 135 11.99 5.26 0.39
C ALA A 135 11.44 5.05 1.81
N MET A 136 10.32 4.32 1.88
CA MET A 136 9.61 4.07 3.13
C MET A 136 10.38 3.13 4.03
N TYR A 137 11.09 2.16 3.47
CA TYR A 137 12.01 1.31 4.23
C TYR A 137 13.15 2.15 4.85
N SER A 138 13.72 3.08 4.09
CA SER A 138 14.74 3.99 4.62
C SER A 138 14.18 4.90 5.73
N LEU A 139 12.91 5.32 5.65
CA LEU A 139 12.26 6.09 6.72
C LEU A 139 12.04 5.23 7.97
N TYR A 140 11.56 4.00 7.79
CA TYR A 140 11.37 3.04 8.88
C TYR A 140 12.67 2.78 9.63
N SER A 141 13.76 2.49 8.90
CA SER A 141 15.09 2.26 9.48
C SER A 141 15.56 3.47 10.30
N LYS A 142 15.41 4.70 9.77
CA LYS A 142 15.75 5.92 10.51
C LYS A 142 14.98 6.08 11.81
N ILE A 143 13.67 5.86 11.80
CA ILE A 143 12.83 5.98 13.00
C ILE A 143 13.17 4.88 14.02
N LYS A 144 13.49 3.67 13.55
CA LYS A 144 13.95 2.56 14.39
C LYS A 144 15.26 2.94 15.12
N THR A 145 16.30 3.32 14.38
CA THR A 145 17.60 3.69 14.96
C THR A 145 17.48 4.88 15.92
N ALA A 146 16.67 5.89 15.58
CA ALA A 146 16.44 7.03 16.46
C ALA A 146 15.74 6.65 17.78
N ASN A 147 14.83 5.67 17.75
CA ASN A 147 14.16 5.18 18.95
C ASN A 147 15.09 4.31 19.82
N GLU A 148 15.94 3.48 19.21
CA GLU A 148 16.94 2.67 19.92
C GLU A 148 17.95 3.57 20.66
N GLN A 149 18.46 4.61 19.99
CA GLN A 149 19.36 5.59 20.62
C GLN A 149 18.70 6.33 21.80
N ARG A 150 17.40 6.65 21.70
CA ARG A 150 16.65 7.28 22.80
C ARG A 150 16.45 6.32 23.97
N SER A 151 16.17 5.05 23.70
CA SER A 151 16.03 4.02 24.73
C SER A 151 17.34 3.84 25.50
N PHE A 152 18.46 3.74 24.77
CA PHE A 152 19.79 3.63 25.36
C PHE A 152 20.12 4.83 26.26
N LYS A 153 19.93 6.07 25.79
CA LYS A 153 20.15 7.29 26.59
C LYS A 153 19.27 7.37 27.85
N ARG A 154 18.04 6.85 27.81
CA ARG A 154 17.18 6.78 29.01
C ARG A 154 17.69 5.76 30.01
N GLY A 155 18.15 4.59 29.54
CA GLY A 155 18.79 3.58 30.38
C GLY A 155 20.03 4.12 31.09
N THR A 156 20.93 4.81 30.37
CA THR A 156 22.14 5.40 30.96
C THR A 156 21.81 6.47 32.01
N ARG A 157 20.79 7.31 31.78
CA ARG A 157 20.33 8.31 32.77
C ARG A 157 19.70 7.69 34.02
N SER A 158 18.99 6.57 33.88
CA SER A 158 18.42 5.84 35.02
C SER A 158 19.52 5.27 35.90
N ILE A 159 20.53 4.64 35.28
CA ILE A 159 21.69 4.09 35.98
C ILE A 159 22.49 5.19 36.67
N ALA A 160 22.75 6.31 35.98
CA ALA A 160 23.47 7.45 36.57
C ALA A 160 22.75 8.07 37.79
N ARG A 161 21.41 7.98 37.87
CA ARG A 161 20.62 8.43 39.04
C ARG A 161 20.57 7.43 40.18
N GLN A 162 20.88 6.15 39.95
CA GLN A 162 20.94 5.14 41.01
C GLN A 162 22.31 5.06 41.69
N ILE A 163 23.35 5.62 41.05
CA ILE A 163 24.74 5.57 41.54
C ILE A 163 25.11 6.88 42.28
N ALA A 164 24.32 7.95 42.10
CA ALA A 164 24.45 9.22 42.79
C ALA A 164 23.55 9.26 44.03
#